data_AF-A0A0L6VZI0-F1
#
_entry.id   AF-A0A0L6VZI0-F1
#
_cell.length_a   1.000
_cell.length_b   1.000
_cell.length_c   1.000
_cell.angle_alpha   90.00
_cell.angle_beta   90.00
_cell.angle_gamma   90.00
#
_symmetry.space_group_name_H-M   'P 1'
#
loop_
_entity.id
_entity.type
_entity.pdbx_description
1 polymer ?
#
loop_
_entity_poly.entity_id
_entity_poly.type
_entity_poly.pdbx_seq_one_letter_code
_entity_poly.pdbx_strand_id
1 'polypeptide(L)'
;MFNKRKTLIIMLLVVSLVALFAHVAFAEQLPNPSAKDLGDKIIKLVQDVGEPLGSAVVFATLLFAFFRLAVTSGNPTERAKTVQSLLYIVVAGVGLGGALFLAGFIMGLGNNLQ
;
A
#
# COMPACT_ATOMS: atom_id res chain seq x y z
N MET A 1 -12.40 -15.61 22.22
CA MET A 1 -11.35 -14.95 23.03
C MET A 1 -9.99 -15.44 22.55
N PHE A 2 -9.26 -14.66 21.75
CA PHE A 2 -7.91 -15.04 21.31
C PHE A 2 -6.93 -14.99 22.49
N ASN A 3 -6.21 -16.08 22.74
CA ASN A 3 -5.28 -16.22 23.86
C ASN A 3 -4.24 -15.08 23.85
N LYS A 4 -4.13 -14.35 24.97
CA LYS A 4 -3.27 -13.15 25.14
C LYS A 4 -1.83 -13.33 24.63
N ARG A 5 -1.28 -14.55 24.72
CA ARG A 5 0.08 -14.87 24.24
C ARG A 5 0.22 -14.82 22.71
N LYS A 6 -0.81 -15.21 21.96
CA LYS A 6 -0.79 -15.20 20.49
C LYS A 6 -0.88 -13.78 19.94
N THR A 7 -1.70 -12.92 20.55
CA THR A 7 -1.82 -11.50 20.20
C THR A 7 -0.51 -10.75 20.42
N LEU A 8 0.22 -11.09 21.49
CA LEU A 8 1.50 -10.46 21.84
C LEU A 8 2.60 -10.78 20.83
N ILE A 9 2.66 -12.03 20.35
CA ILE A 9 3.62 -12.46 19.32
C ILE A 9 3.34 -11.75 17.98
N ILE A 10 2.06 -11.63 17.61
CA ILE A 10 1.67 -10.94 16.36
C ILE A 10 2.03 -9.45 16.43
N MET A 11 1.77 -8.77 17.56
CA MET A 11 2.18 -7.37 17.71
C MET A 11 3.69 -7.18 17.61
N LEU A 12 4.48 -8.08 18.23
CA LEU A 12 5.93 -7.98 18.21
C LEU A 12 6.49 -8.16 16.79
N LEU A 13 5.89 -9.06 16.00
CA LEU A 13 6.25 -9.29 14.60
C LEU A 13 5.88 -8.08 13.73
N VAL A 14 4.70 -7.49 13.92
CA VAL A 14 4.26 -6.28 13.20
C VAL A 14 5.17 -5.08 13.51
N VAL A 15 5.54 -4.87 14.78
CA VAL A 15 6.45 -3.78 15.17
C VAL A 15 7.85 -3.99 14.59
N SER A 16 8.36 -5.23 14.56
CA SER A 16 9.66 -5.53 13.95
C SER A 16 9.65 -5.31 12.43
N LEU A 17 8.51 -5.57 11.77
CA LEU A 17 8.34 -5.33 10.35
C LEU A 17 8.33 -3.82 10.04
N VAL A 18 7.60 -3.02 10.82
CA VAL A 18 7.56 -1.55 10.66
C VAL A 18 8.94 -0.91 10.88
N ALA A 19 9.72 -1.44 11.82
CA ALA A 19 11.07 -0.96 12.08
C ALA A 19 12.05 -1.23 10.91
N LEU A 20 11.85 -2.31 10.15
CA LEU A 20 12.66 -2.62 8.97
C LEU A 20 12.39 -1.68 7.78
N PHE A 21 11.24 -0.99 7.76
CA PHE A 21 10.86 -0.07 6.68
C PHE A 21 11.00 1.42 7.05
N ALA A 22 11.42 1.73 8.29
CA ALA A 22 11.58 3.12 8.73
C ALA A 22 12.87 3.73 8.14
N HIS A 23 12.73 4.62 7.16
CA HIS A 23 13.84 5.44 6.65
C HIS A 23 13.91 6.78 7.41
N VAL A 24 15.11 7.19 7.78
CA VAL A 24 15.39 8.45 8.48
C VAL A 24 15.42 9.58 7.46
N ALA A 25 14.45 10.49 7.52
CA ALA A 25 14.39 11.65 6.63
C ALA A 25 15.28 12.79 7.16
N PHE A 26 16.45 12.99 6.55
CA PHE A 26 17.28 14.18 6.77
C PHE A 26 16.82 15.30 5.84
N ALA A 27 16.54 16.47 6.40
CA ALA A 27 16.21 17.68 5.64
C ALA A 27 17.50 18.41 5.25
N GLU A 28 17.79 18.50 3.95
CA GLU A 28 18.91 19.28 3.41
C GLU A 28 18.38 20.57 2.75
N GLN A 29 19.12 21.68 2.90
CA GLN A 29 18.77 23.01 2.38
C GLN A 29 18.80 23.04 0.84
N LEU A 30 17.71 23.51 0.22
CA LEU A 30 17.51 23.49 -1.24
C LEU A 30 18.12 24.72 -1.93
N PRO A 31 18.97 24.56 -2.96
CA PRO A 31 19.30 25.61 -3.93
C PRO A 31 18.19 25.75 -4.99
N ASN A 32 18.11 26.91 -5.67
CA ASN A 32 17.11 27.26 -6.69
C ASN A 32 16.94 26.17 -7.77
N PRO A 33 15.80 25.43 -7.81
CA PRO A 33 15.65 24.27 -8.69
C PRO A 33 15.14 24.63 -10.08
N SER A 34 15.69 23.98 -11.11
CA SER A 34 15.18 23.97 -12.49
C SER A 34 13.89 23.14 -12.61
N ALA A 35 13.18 23.23 -13.74
CA ALA A 35 11.95 22.44 -13.96
C ALA A 35 12.17 20.91 -13.89
N LYS A 36 13.37 20.44 -14.28
CA LYS A 36 13.76 19.03 -14.17
C LYS A 36 13.95 18.62 -12.71
N ASP A 37 14.55 19.50 -11.91
CA ASP A 37 14.74 19.27 -10.47
C ASP A 37 13.40 19.25 -9.72
N LEU A 38 12.41 20.03 -10.17
CA LEU A 38 11.06 19.99 -9.62
C LEU A 38 10.36 18.66 -9.93
N GLY A 39 10.48 18.15 -11.16
CA GLY A 39 9.95 16.84 -11.55
C GLY A 39 10.56 15.72 -10.73
N ASP A 40 11.89 15.69 -10.63
CA ASP A 40 12.63 14.70 -9.84
C ASP A 40 12.26 14.77 -8.35
N LYS A 41 12.00 15.97 -7.82
CA LYS A 41 11.56 16.16 -6.43
C LYS A 41 10.12 15.69 -6.20
N ILE A 42 9.21 15.88 -7.15
CA ILE A 42 7.84 15.35 -7.06
C ILE A 42 7.87 13.83 -7.08
N ILE A 43 8.66 13.22 -7.98
CA ILE A 43 8.81 11.77 -8.06
C ILE A 43 9.35 11.23 -6.73
N LYS A 44 10.40 11.85 -6.17
CA LYS A 44 10.93 11.48 -4.85
C LYS A 44 9.92 11.63 -3.74
N LEU A 45 9.16 12.72 -3.70
CA LEU A 45 8.09 12.90 -2.69
C LEU A 45 7.02 11.80 -2.78
N VAL A 46 6.66 11.39 -3.99
CA VAL A 46 5.71 10.28 -4.18
C VAL A 46 6.33 8.96 -3.71
N GLN A 47 7.60 8.69 -4.01
CA GLN A 47 8.29 7.47 -3.59
C GLN A 47 8.53 7.42 -2.07
N ASP A 48 8.97 8.53 -1.48
CA ASP A 48 9.35 8.60 -0.07
C ASP A 48 8.14 8.65 0.87
N VAL A 49 7.02 9.23 0.41
CA VAL A 49 5.85 9.51 1.26
C VAL A 49 4.59 8.87 0.70
N GLY A 50 4.32 9.06 -0.60
CA GLY A 50 3.10 8.56 -1.25
C GLY A 50 3.00 7.03 -1.27
N GLU A 51 4.05 6.33 -1.67
CA GLU A 51 4.08 4.88 -1.76
C GLU A 51 3.97 4.19 -0.38
N PRO A 52 4.72 4.60 0.67
CA PRO A 52 4.57 4.04 2.01
C PRO A 52 3.18 4.29 2.61
N LEU A 53 2.61 5.48 2.43
CA LEU A 53 1.26 5.79 2.93
C LEU A 53 0.18 5.01 2.19
N GLY A 54 0.27 4.95 0.85
CA GLY A 54 -0.68 4.21 0.02
C GLY A 54 -0.68 2.72 0.36
N SER A 55 0.51 2.11 0.47
CA SER A 55 0.66 0.71 0.84
C SER A 55 0.16 0.42 2.26
N ALA A 56 0.40 1.32 3.22
CA ALA A 56 -0.11 1.17 4.58
C ALA A 56 -1.65 1.15 4.65
N VAL A 57 -2.33 2.00 3.89
CA VAL A 57 -3.81 2.04 3.84
C VAL A 57 -4.38 0.77 3.21
N VAL A 58 -3.78 0.30 2.11
CA VAL A 58 -4.19 -0.95 1.46
C VAL A 58 -3.99 -2.13 2.42
N PHE A 59 -2.84 -2.18 3.11
CA PHE A 59 -2.54 -3.22 4.08
C PHE A 59 -3.51 -3.22 5.27
N ALA A 60 -3.81 -2.06 5.85
CA ALA A 60 -4.79 -1.93 6.94
C ALA A 60 -6.18 -2.41 6.51
N THR A 61 -6.59 -2.09 5.28
CA THR A 61 -7.86 -2.53 4.70
C THR A 61 -7.91 -4.06 4.56
N LEU A 62 -6.84 -4.67 4.05
CA LEU A 62 -6.74 -6.12 3.92
C LEU A 62 -6.75 -6.83 5.28
N LEU A 63 -6.02 -6.29 6.28
CA LEU A 63 -6.06 -6.81 7.65
C LEU A 63 -7.47 -6.78 8.21
N PHE A 64 -8.19 -5.67 8.05
CA PHE A 64 -9.57 -5.56 8.51
C PHE A 64 -10.49 -6.60 7.84
N ALA A 65 -10.38 -6.77 6.53
CA ALA A 65 -11.15 -7.78 5.80
C ALA A 65 -10.81 -9.20 6.27
N PHE A 66 -9.53 -9.50 6.50
CA PHE A 66 -9.07 -10.78 7.01
C PHE A 66 -9.64 -11.09 8.41
N PHE A 67 -9.53 -10.15 9.35
CA PHE A 67 -10.08 -10.31 10.69
C PHE A 67 -11.60 -10.51 10.65
N ARG A 68 -12.30 -9.73 9.81
CA ARG A 68 -13.74 -9.87 9.63
C ARG A 68 -14.12 -11.26 9.11
N LEU A 69 -13.36 -11.79 8.14
CA LEU A 69 -13.58 -13.12 7.58
C LEU A 69 -13.31 -14.23 8.61
N ALA A 70 -12.27 -14.10 9.42
CA ALA A 70 -11.93 -15.07 10.46
C ALA A 70 -13.01 -15.14 11.54
N VAL A 71 -13.53 -13.98 11.98
CA VAL A 71 -14.56 -13.89 13.02
C VAL A 71 -15.93 -14.36 12.53
N THR A 72 -16.25 -14.17 11.24
CA THR A 72 -17.53 -14.60 10.64
C THR A 72 -17.55 -16.06 10.17
N SER A 73 -16.51 -16.84 10.44
CA SER A 73 -16.40 -18.25 10.01
C SER A 73 -17.58 -19.14 10.43
N GLY A 74 -18.24 -18.85 11.56
CA GLY A 74 -19.42 -19.58 12.04
C GLY A 74 -20.77 -19.11 11.47
N ASN A 75 -20.81 -18.00 10.71
CA ASN A 75 -22.05 -17.47 10.12
C ASN A 75 -21.91 -17.36 8.58
N PRO A 76 -22.51 -18.29 7.81
CA PRO A 76 -22.36 -18.34 6.37
C PRO A 76 -22.88 -17.09 5.64
N THR A 77 -23.90 -16.42 6.18
CA THR A 77 -24.50 -15.22 5.58
C THR A 77 -23.57 -14.01 5.68
N GLU A 78 -23.01 -13.76 6.88
CA GLU A 78 -22.05 -12.69 7.10
C GLU A 78 -20.70 -12.96 6.39
N ARG A 79 -20.34 -14.23 6.28
CA ARG A 79 -19.18 -14.67 5.51
C ARG A 79 -19.36 -14.38 4.01
N ALA A 80 -20.53 -14.67 3.44
CA ALA A 80 -20.82 -14.37 2.03
C ALA A 80 -20.71 -12.87 1.74
N LYS A 81 -21.23 -12.02 2.64
CA LYS A 81 -21.11 -10.56 2.55
C LYS A 81 -19.65 -10.07 2.63
N THR A 82 -18.85 -10.69 3.50
CA THR A 82 -17.43 -10.36 3.63
C THR A 82 -16.63 -10.81 2.40
N VAL A 83 -16.93 -11.98 1.83
CA VAL A 83 -16.33 -12.44 0.56
C VAL A 83 -16.73 -11.54 -0.60
N GLN A 84 -17.97 -11.05 -0.61
CA GLN A 84 -18.41 -10.07 -1.60
C GLN A 84 -17.61 -8.76 -1.50
N SER A 85 -17.28 -8.30 -0.28
CA SER A 85 -16.40 -7.13 -0.12
C SER A 85 -14.97 -7.35 -0.62
N LEU A 86 -14.44 -8.58 -0.49
CA LEU A 86 -13.12 -8.94 -1.03
C LEU A 86 -13.10 -8.89 -2.57
N LEU A 87 -14.19 -9.28 -3.23
CA LEU A 87 -14.30 -9.18 -4.69
C LEU A 87 -14.16 -7.74 -5.20
N TYR A 88 -14.73 -6.76 -4.49
CA TYR A 88 -14.55 -5.35 -4.85
C TYR A 88 -13.09 -4.89 -4.74
N ILE A 89 -12.35 -5.38 -3.73
CA ILE A 89 -10.92 -5.08 -3.57
C ILE A 89 -10.12 -5.69 -4.73
N VAL A 90 -10.45 -6.91 -5.15
CA VAL A 90 -9.82 -7.56 -6.31
C VAL A 90 -10.07 -6.77 -7.60
N VAL A 91 -11.31 -6.36 -7.85
CA VAL A 91 -11.65 -5.57 -9.05
C VAL A 91 -10.93 -4.22 -9.06
N ALA A 92 -10.85 -3.55 -7.90
CA ALA A 92 -10.08 -2.31 -7.76
C ALA A 92 -8.58 -2.54 -8.04
N GLY A 93 -8.02 -3.65 -7.57
CA GLY A 93 -6.63 -4.04 -7.83
C GLY A 93 -6.34 -4.26 -9.31
N VAL A 94 -7.26 -4.91 -10.05
CA VAL A 94 -7.15 -5.08 -11.50
C VAL A 94 -7.21 -3.74 -12.22
N GLY A 95 -8.12 -2.83 -11.81
CA GLY A 95 -8.22 -1.49 -12.37
C GLY A 95 -6.95 -0.65 -12.17
N LEU A 96 -6.39 -0.67 -10.96
CA LEU A 96 -5.13 0.00 -10.65
C LEU A 96 -3.95 -0.60 -11.43
N GLY A 97 -3.86 -1.93 -11.51
CA GLY A 97 -2.84 -2.62 -12.31
C GLY A 97 -2.93 -2.26 -13.80
N GLY A 98 -4.14 -2.17 -14.34
CA GLY A 98 -4.37 -1.70 -15.71
C GLY A 98 -3.94 -0.25 -15.94
N ALA A 99 -4.23 0.65 -15.00
CA ALA A 99 -3.80 2.04 -15.08
C ALA A 99 -2.27 2.18 -15.06
N LEU A 100 -1.59 1.44 -14.18
CA LEU A 100 -0.14 1.40 -14.10
C LEU A 100 0.49 0.80 -15.37
N PHE A 101 -0.12 -0.24 -15.94
CA PHE A 101 0.31 -0.82 -17.21
C PHE A 101 0.26 0.20 -18.36
N LEU A 102 -0.86 0.93 -18.48
CA LEU A 102 -1.00 1.99 -19.50
C LEU A 102 -0.02 3.14 -19.26
N ALA A 103 0.19 3.56 -18.01
CA ALA A 103 1.16 4.60 -17.68
C ALA A 103 2.60 4.19 -18.05
N GLY A 104 3.00 2.95 -17.73
CA GLY A 104 4.30 2.40 -18.10
C GLY A 104 4.47 2.24 -19.61
N PHE A 105 3.42 1.85 -20.32
CA PHE A 105 3.42 1.78 -21.79
C PHE A 105 3.65 3.15 -22.43
N ILE A 106 2.96 4.19 -21.96
CA ILE A 106 3.12 5.57 -22.47
C ILE A 106 4.51 6.13 -22.15
N MET A 107 5.01 5.99 -20.91
CA MET A 107 6.37 6.41 -20.57
C MET A 107 7.43 5.65 -21.37
N GLY A 108 7.24 4.35 -21.56
CA GLY A 108 8.14 3.51 -22.34
C GLY A 108 8.22 3.95 -23.81
N LEU A 109 7.08 4.29 -24.43
CA LEU A 109 7.08 4.86 -25.78
C LEU A 109 7.78 6.23 -25.83
N GLY A 110 7.55 7.09 -24.84
CA GLY A 110 8.19 8.40 -24.75
C GLY A 110 9.71 8.34 -24.66
N ASN A 111 10.26 7.38 -23.91
CA ASN A 111 11.71 7.17 -23.79
C ASN A 111 12.35 6.56 -25.04
N ASN A 112 11.58 5.87 -25.89
CA ASN A 112 12.07 5.28 -27.14
C ASN A 112 11.96 6.25 -28.34
N LEU A 113 11.35 7.43 -28.14
CA LEU A 113 11.16 8.49 -29.14
C LEU A 113 12.10 9.68 -28.91
N GLN A 114 12.99 9.61 -27.92
CA GLN A 114 14.16 10.48 -27.72
C GLN A 114 15.43 9.76 -28.17
#